data_AF-A2G238-F1
#
_entry.id   AF-A2G238-F1
#
_cell.length_a   1.000
_cell.length_b   1.000
_cell.length_c   1.000
_cell.angle_alpha   90.00
_cell.angle_beta   90.00
_cell.angle_gamma   90.00
#
_symmetry.space_group_name_H-M   'P 1'
#
loop_
_entity.id
_entity.type
_entity.pdbx_description
1 polymer ?
#
loop_
_entity_poly.entity_id
_entity_poly.type
_entity_poly.pdbx_seq_one_letter_code
_entity_poly.pdbx_strand_id
1 'polypeptide(L)'
;MSDEDINPNKFSELRSIYNYHIDSYNALYQLKTEKEEELNSIYKMIKTNLIDSKKYSPQTIMRNILNIIPYNNRYTKSYLLLVKLVFDDYHVNEINRVELISNFLFYKEYGIKLNKSANFEQIKSLNLDIHTQNTIHRAITYNDIETFIAFTEREGFDKKQKLKSDLYPHHYEGYSLLELCCYHGAVDCFKLLRTKFNSEITRECLDLSFLGGNQEIMSECFKYQKPDRWCMENAIISHNIDFVTFLMNTV
;
A
#
# COMPACT_ATOMS: atom_id res chain seq x y z
N MET A 1 -33.82 -5.11 -3.61
CA MET A 1 -32.61 -4.39 -4.06
C MET A 1 -32.58 -4.55 -5.56
N SER A 2 -32.56 -3.45 -6.31
CA SER A 2 -32.53 -3.50 -7.77
C SER A 2 -31.14 -3.92 -8.19
N ASP A 3 -31.01 -5.15 -8.65
CA ASP A 3 -29.88 -5.60 -9.46
C ASP A 3 -29.91 -4.77 -10.75
N GLU A 4 -29.26 -3.61 -10.73
CA GLU A 4 -28.87 -2.96 -11.97
C GLU A 4 -27.80 -3.85 -12.61
N ASP A 5 -28.26 -4.78 -13.45
CA ASP A 5 -27.43 -5.54 -14.36
C ASP A 5 -26.54 -4.54 -15.13
N ILE A 6 -25.28 -4.42 -14.71
CA ILE A 6 -24.29 -3.62 -15.42
C ILE A 6 -24.10 -4.33 -16.76
N ASN A 7 -24.79 -3.83 -17.79
CA ASN A 7 -24.70 -4.37 -19.14
C ASN A 7 -23.20 -4.47 -19.51
N PRO A 8 -22.66 -5.69 -19.72
CA PRO A 8 -21.23 -5.90 -19.95
C PRO A 8 -20.66 -5.04 -21.08
N ASN A 9 -21.51 -4.69 -22.04
CA ASN A 9 -21.17 -3.82 -23.16
C ASN A 9 -20.83 -2.39 -22.71
N LYS A 10 -21.59 -1.82 -21.76
CA LYS A 10 -21.41 -0.44 -21.27
C LYS A 10 -20.15 -0.31 -20.39
N PHE A 11 -19.84 -1.33 -19.59
CA PHE A 11 -18.60 -1.36 -18.81
C PHE A 11 -17.37 -1.41 -19.72
N SER A 12 -17.39 -2.29 -20.72
CA SER A 12 -16.31 -2.42 -21.70
C SER A 12 -16.09 -1.11 -22.48
N GLU A 13 -17.17 -0.47 -22.93
CA GLU A 13 -17.12 0.83 -23.60
C GLU A 13 -16.50 1.92 -22.71
N LEU A 14 -16.97 2.08 -21.46
CA LEU A 14 -16.41 3.06 -20.54
C LEU A 14 -14.95 2.78 -20.21
N ARG A 15 -14.59 1.51 -19.98
CA ARG A 15 -13.20 1.11 -19.72
C ARG A 15 -12.30 1.48 -20.90
N SER A 16 -12.75 1.26 -22.13
CA SER A 16 -12.03 1.64 -23.35
C SER A 16 -11.83 3.16 -23.45
N ILE A 17 -12.89 3.95 -23.21
CA ILE A 17 -12.83 5.43 -23.24
C ILE A 17 -11.83 5.97 -22.21
N TYR A 18 -11.78 5.38 -21.02
CA TYR A 18 -10.92 5.81 -19.92
C TYR A 18 -9.63 5.01 -19.78
N ASN A 19 -9.26 4.19 -20.79
CA ASN A 19 -8.19 3.21 -20.65
C ASN A 19 -6.86 3.85 -20.19
N TYR A 20 -6.43 4.94 -20.84
CA TYR A 20 -5.19 5.65 -20.47
C TYR A 20 -5.20 6.18 -19.03
N HIS A 21 -6.36 6.56 -18.50
CA HIS A 21 -6.50 7.00 -17.12
C HIS A 21 -6.40 5.82 -16.16
N ILE A 22 -7.11 4.74 -16.47
CA ILE A 22 -7.11 3.51 -15.68
C ILE A 22 -5.70 2.93 -15.63
N ASP A 23 -5.01 2.82 -16.76
CA ASP A 23 -3.65 2.29 -16.85
C ASP A 23 -2.65 3.15 -16.05
N SER A 24 -2.81 4.48 -16.08
CA SER A 24 -1.94 5.39 -15.32
C SER A 24 -2.09 5.18 -13.81
N TYR A 25 -3.33 5.02 -13.32
CA TYR A 25 -3.56 4.76 -11.91
C TYR A 25 -3.24 3.31 -11.50
N ASN A 26 -3.46 2.33 -12.38
CA ASN A 26 -3.01 0.96 -12.14
C ASN A 26 -1.49 0.91 -11.94
N ALA A 27 -0.71 1.61 -12.78
CA ALA A 27 0.75 1.67 -12.60
C ALA A 27 1.19 2.34 -11.28
N LEU A 28 0.40 3.29 -10.77
CA LEU A 28 0.66 3.94 -9.49
C LEU A 28 0.30 3.05 -8.29
N TYR A 29 -0.92 2.54 -8.26
CA TYR A 29 -1.41 1.77 -7.10
C TYR A 29 -0.86 0.35 -7.05
N GLN A 30 -0.53 -0.25 -8.20
CA GLN A 30 0.08 -1.58 -8.28
C GLN A 30 1.60 -1.53 -8.49
N LEU A 31 2.24 -0.41 -8.15
CA LEU A 31 3.68 -0.22 -8.33
C LEU A 31 4.48 -1.28 -7.57
N LYS A 32 5.38 -1.97 -8.30
CA LYS A 32 6.20 -3.07 -7.77
C LYS A 32 7.69 -2.97 -8.13
N THR A 33 8.17 -1.75 -8.38
CA THR A 33 9.54 -1.53 -8.85
C THR A 33 10.24 -0.44 -8.06
N GLU A 34 11.55 -0.63 -7.90
CA GLU A 34 12.50 0.34 -7.33
C GLU A 34 13.52 0.81 -8.39
N LYS A 35 13.41 0.31 -9.64
CA LYS A 35 14.35 0.65 -10.71
C LYS A 35 14.00 2.02 -11.29
N GLU A 36 14.99 2.91 -11.30
CA GLU A 36 14.83 4.28 -11.78
C GLU A 36 14.33 4.37 -13.23
N GLU A 37 14.80 3.49 -14.13
CA GLU A 37 14.35 3.46 -15.53
C GLU A 37 12.84 3.16 -15.67
N GLU A 38 12.34 2.19 -14.91
CA GLU A 38 10.93 1.82 -14.90
C GLU A 38 10.08 2.95 -14.27
N LEU A 39 10.58 3.57 -13.20
CA LEU A 39 9.93 4.72 -12.55
C LEU A 39 9.86 5.94 -13.49
N ASN A 40 10.90 6.19 -14.27
CA ASN A 40 10.89 7.25 -15.29
C ASN A 40 9.87 6.97 -16.39
N SER A 41 9.64 5.71 -16.76
CA SER A 41 8.57 5.32 -17.70
C SER A 41 7.19 5.60 -17.11
N ILE A 42 6.96 5.19 -15.85
CA ILE A 42 5.71 5.47 -15.12
C ILE A 42 5.48 6.98 -15.02
N TYR A 43 6.51 7.75 -14.69
CA TYR A 43 6.44 9.21 -14.63
C TYR A 43 6.02 9.83 -15.97
N LYS A 44 6.64 9.43 -17.09
CA LYS A 44 6.29 9.91 -18.44
C LYS A 44 4.82 9.64 -18.78
N MET A 45 4.33 8.45 -18.40
CA MET A 45 2.93 8.08 -18.59
C MET A 45 2.01 8.99 -17.76
N ILE A 46 2.29 9.20 -16.48
CA ILE A 46 1.52 10.09 -15.59
C ILE A 46 1.51 11.52 -16.13
N LYS A 47 2.70 12.03 -16.50
CA LYS A 47 2.88 13.37 -17.08
C LYS A 47 1.98 13.57 -18.29
N THR A 48 2.09 12.68 -19.28
CA THR A 48 1.35 12.79 -20.54
C THR A 48 -0.16 12.60 -20.35
N ASN A 49 -0.56 11.55 -19.63
CA ASN A 49 -1.96 11.12 -19.57
C ASN A 49 -2.79 11.89 -18.55
N LEU A 50 -2.18 12.35 -17.45
CA LEU A 50 -2.89 12.94 -16.31
C LEU A 50 -2.64 14.44 -16.15
N ILE A 51 -1.42 14.92 -16.40
CA ILE A 51 -1.03 16.33 -16.17
C ILE A 51 -1.16 17.16 -17.46
N ASP A 52 -0.45 16.78 -18.53
CA ASP A 52 -0.40 17.51 -19.79
C ASP A 52 -1.75 17.50 -20.52
N SER A 53 -2.55 16.45 -20.31
CA SER A 53 -3.95 16.37 -20.75
C SER A 53 -4.89 17.36 -20.04
N LYS A 54 -4.38 18.14 -19.06
CA LYS A 54 -5.08 19.11 -18.22
C LYS A 54 -6.23 18.52 -17.41
N LYS A 55 -6.25 17.19 -17.21
CA LYS A 55 -7.25 16.51 -16.38
C LYS A 55 -7.02 16.76 -14.89
N TYR A 56 -5.76 16.77 -14.46
CA TYR A 56 -5.37 16.98 -13.08
C TYR A 56 -4.22 17.97 -12.96
N SER A 57 -4.23 18.73 -11.86
CA SER A 57 -3.09 19.59 -11.54
C SER A 57 -1.91 18.76 -11.00
N PRO A 58 -0.66 19.21 -11.20
CA PRO A 58 0.52 18.59 -10.59
C PRO A 58 0.39 18.39 -9.07
N GLN A 59 -0.18 19.38 -8.38
CA GLN A 59 -0.49 19.33 -6.95
C GLN A 59 -1.39 18.14 -6.59
N THR A 60 -2.41 17.89 -7.41
CA THR A 60 -3.36 16.78 -7.19
C THR A 60 -2.67 15.44 -7.39
N ILE A 61 -1.85 15.31 -8.42
CA ILE A 61 -1.08 14.08 -8.68
C ILE A 61 -0.10 13.79 -7.56
N MET A 62 0.69 14.78 -7.13
CA MET A 62 1.61 14.61 -6.00
C MET A 62 0.87 14.20 -4.73
N ARG A 63 -0.27 14.84 -4.42
CA ARG A 63 -1.11 14.47 -3.27
C ARG A 63 -1.58 13.02 -3.37
N ASN A 64 -2.09 12.62 -4.53
CA ASN A 64 -2.59 11.27 -4.73
C ASN A 64 -1.46 10.25 -4.52
N ILE A 65 -0.28 10.47 -5.13
CA ILE A 65 0.87 9.57 -4.96
C ILE A 65 1.29 9.46 -3.49
N LEU A 66 1.37 10.57 -2.76
CA LEU A 66 1.76 10.55 -1.35
C LEU A 66 0.75 9.79 -0.47
N ASN A 67 -0.54 9.84 -0.80
CA ASN A 67 -1.59 9.12 -0.06
C ASN A 67 -1.64 7.62 -0.40
N ILE A 68 -0.94 7.15 -1.45
CA ILE A 68 -0.80 5.70 -1.73
C ILE A 68 0.20 5.04 -0.77
N ILE A 69 1.20 5.79 -0.31
CA ILE A 69 2.34 5.25 0.45
C ILE A 69 1.92 4.32 1.61
N PRO A 70 0.97 4.68 2.49
CA PRO A 70 0.58 3.80 3.60
C PRO A 70 0.01 2.45 3.16
N TYR A 71 -0.53 2.35 1.95
CA TYR A 71 -1.18 1.15 1.42
C TYR A 71 -0.25 0.30 0.55
N ASN A 72 0.93 0.81 0.19
CA ASN A 72 1.96 0.08 -0.53
C ASN A 72 3.37 0.52 -0.07
N ASN A 73 3.60 0.53 1.24
CA ASN A 73 4.75 1.21 1.86
C ASN A 73 6.10 0.55 1.55
N ARG A 74 6.11 -0.69 1.04
CA ARG A 74 7.32 -1.34 0.51
C ARG A 74 8.04 -0.46 -0.52
N TYR A 75 7.29 0.23 -1.38
CA TYR A 75 7.84 1.05 -2.46
C TYR A 75 7.84 2.55 -2.14
N THR A 76 7.88 2.90 -0.85
CA THR A 76 7.92 4.30 -0.39
C THR A 76 8.94 5.13 -1.17
N LYS A 77 10.18 4.67 -1.31
CA LYS A 77 11.23 5.40 -2.03
C LYS A 77 10.86 5.69 -3.48
N SER A 78 10.26 4.72 -4.16
CA SER A 78 9.78 4.86 -5.53
C SER A 78 8.70 5.94 -5.63
N TYR A 79 7.75 5.96 -4.71
CA TYR A 79 6.71 7.00 -4.66
C TYR A 79 7.29 8.38 -4.37
N LEU A 80 8.24 8.49 -3.43
CA LEU A 80 8.92 9.76 -3.14
C LEU A 80 9.67 10.28 -4.38
N LEU A 81 10.33 9.40 -5.14
CA LEU A 81 10.99 9.78 -6.40
C LEU A 81 9.98 10.29 -7.44
N LEU A 82 8.85 9.59 -7.63
CA LEU A 82 7.81 10.05 -8.56
C LEU A 82 7.27 11.44 -8.17
N VAL A 83 7.05 11.67 -6.87
CA VAL A 83 6.64 12.99 -6.35
C VAL A 83 7.71 14.04 -6.60
N LYS A 84 8.99 13.68 -6.42
CA LYS A 84 10.11 14.58 -6.67
C LYS A 84 10.22 14.99 -8.14
N LEU A 85 10.02 14.05 -9.07
CA LEU A 85 10.00 14.34 -10.52
C LEU A 85 8.89 15.33 -10.87
N VAL A 86 7.67 15.16 -10.34
CA VAL A 86 6.57 16.11 -10.55
C VAL A 86 6.89 17.47 -9.90
N PHE A 87 7.48 17.48 -8.70
CA PHE A 87 7.87 18.72 -8.02
C PHE A 87 8.87 19.51 -8.86
N ASP A 88 9.89 18.85 -9.42
CA ASP A 88 10.95 19.49 -10.19
C ASP A 88 10.45 20.05 -11.53
N ASP A 89 9.66 19.26 -12.27
CA ASP A 89 9.15 19.67 -13.59
C ASP A 89 8.12 20.80 -13.51
N TYR A 90 7.34 20.86 -12.43
CA TYR A 90 6.19 21.78 -12.32
C TYR A 90 6.32 22.84 -11.21
N HIS A 91 7.42 22.82 -10.45
CA HIS A 91 7.72 23.77 -9.38
C HIS A 91 6.56 23.96 -8.37
N VAL A 92 6.01 22.83 -7.91
CA VAL A 92 4.87 22.82 -6.99
C VAL A 92 5.29 23.30 -5.59
N ASN A 93 4.78 24.45 -5.14
CA ASN A 93 5.25 25.09 -3.91
C ASN A 93 4.52 24.65 -2.62
N GLU A 94 3.33 24.06 -2.71
CA GLU A 94 2.55 23.67 -1.53
C GLU A 94 1.51 22.60 -1.86
N ILE A 95 1.33 21.65 -0.93
CA ILE A 95 0.32 20.59 -1.02
C ILE A 95 -0.38 20.43 0.33
N ASN A 96 -1.70 20.40 0.30
CA ASN A 96 -2.56 20.20 1.48
C ASN A 96 -3.27 18.83 1.41
N ARG A 97 -3.79 18.34 2.54
CA ARG A 97 -4.52 17.06 2.66
C ARG A 97 -3.68 15.84 2.23
N VAL A 98 -2.46 15.78 2.74
CA VAL A 98 -1.55 14.64 2.59
C VAL A 98 -1.38 14.00 3.96
N GLU A 99 -1.28 12.67 3.98
CA GLU A 99 -0.90 11.93 5.17
C GLU A 99 0.37 12.50 5.81
N LEU A 100 0.31 12.73 7.13
CA LEU A 100 1.38 13.41 7.87
C LEU A 100 2.71 12.65 7.70
N ILE A 101 2.65 11.32 7.73
CA ILE A 101 3.80 10.44 7.53
C ILE A 101 4.43 10.60 6.14
N SER A 102 3.63 10.63 5.07
CA SER A 102 4.13 10.74 3.69
C SER A 102 4.84 12.08 3.46
N ASN A 103 4.27 13.17 4.00
CA ASN A 103 4.90 14.50 3.94
C ASN A 103 6.22 14.53 4.74
N PHE A 104 6.27 13.89 5.91
CA PHE A 104 7.49 13.79 6.69
C PHE A 104 8.57 12.96 6.01
N LEU A 105 8.22 11.83 5.40
CA LEU A 105 9.15 11.00 4.65
C LEU A 105 9.77 11.77 3.48
N PHE A 106 8.95 12.53 2.75
CA PHE A 106 9.45 13.39 1.66
C PHE A 106 10.40 14.47 2.18
N TYR A 107 10.06 15.11 3.30
CA TYR A 107 10.94 16.07 3.96
C TYR A 107 12.25 15.42 4.44
N LYS A 108 12.20 14.22 5.02
CA LYS A 108 13.39 13.49 5.49
C LYS A 108 14.32 13.13 4.32
N GLU A 109 13.77 12.73 3.18
CA GLU A 109 14.55 12.32 2.00
C GLU A 109 15.15 13.52 1.25
N TYR A 110 14.37 14.60 1.04
CA TYR A 110 14.77 15.70 0.15
C TYR A 110 14.92 17.07 0.82
N GLY A 111 14.62 17.20 2.11
CA GLY A 111 14.63 18.48 2.82
C GLY A 111 13.50 19.44 2.44
N ILE A 112 12.50 18.98 1.69
CA ILE A 112 11.41 19.81 1.16
C ILE A 112 10.14 19.58 1.98
N LYS A 113 9.62 20.63 2.60
CA LYS A 113 8.36 20.58 3.35
C LYS A 113 7.19 20.97 2.46
N LEU A 114 6.44 20.00 1.95
CA LEU A 114 5.33 20.22 1.00
C LEU A 114 4.11 20.87 1.67
N ASN A 115 3.73 20.41 2.87
CA ASN A 115 2.69 21.05 3.68
C ASN A 115 3.34 21.86 4.80
N LYS A 116 3.29 23.19 4.71
CA LYS A 116 3.90 24.10 5.68
C LYS A 116 3.26 24.00 7.07
N SER A 117 1.95 23.75 7.11
CA SER A 117 1.18 23.60 8.35
C SER A 117 1.42 22.27 9.08
N ALA A 118 2.08 21.30 8.44
CA ALA A 118 2.32 20.00 9.05
C ALA A 118 3.22 20.11 10.29
N ASN A 119 2.76 19.56 11.40
CA ASN A 119 3.53 19.46 12.63
C ASN A 119 4.20 18.08 12.73
N PHE A 120 5.46 18.01 12.33
CA PHE A 120 6.25 16.78 12.41
C PHE A 120 6.62 16.37 13.83
N GLU A 121 6.40 17.21 14.85
CA GLU A 121 6.64 16.80 16.23
C GLU A 121 5.68 15.70 16.70
N GLN A 122 4.52 15.57 16.04
CA GLN A 122 3.57 14.47 16.27
C GLN A 122 4.14 13.11 15.85
N ILE A 123 5.20 13.08 15.03
CA ILE A 123 5.84 11.89 14.46
C ILE A 123 6.95 11.36 15.40
N LYS A 124 7.22 12.02 16.54
CA LYS A 124 8.30 11.65 17.49
C LYS A 124 8.19 10.23 18.08
N SER A 125 7.08 9.52 17.90
CA SER A 125 6.87 8.14 18.36
C SER A 125 7.07 7.05 17.29
N LEU A 126 7.49 7.39 16.07
CA LEU A 126 7.52 6.39 15.00
C LEU A 126 8.69 5.39 15.07
N ASN A 127 8.34 4.10 14.91
CA ASN A 127 9.21 3.12 14.29
C ASN A 127 9.27 3.38 12.76
N LEU A 128 10.09 4.35 12.34
CA LEU A 128 10.43 4.61 10.93
C LEU A 128 11.45 3.61 10.38
N ASP A 129 12.18 2.95 11.27
CA ASP A 129 13.29 2.06 10.94
C ASP A 129 12.83 0.65 10.54
N ILE A 130 11.55 0.45 10.20
CA ILE A 130 11.01 -0.86 9.80
C ILE A 130 11.71 -1.42 8.56
N HIS A 131 12.29 -0.55 7.71
CA HIS A 131 13.03 -0.94 6.51
C HIS A 131 14.55 -1.01 6.72
N THR A 132 15.04 -0.77 7.95
CA THR A 132 16.47 -0.95 8.25
C THR A 132 16.90 -2.40 8.05
N GLN A 133 18.17 -2.58 7.65
CA GLN A 133 18.75 -3.91 7.50
C GLN A 133 18.69 -4.64 8.86
N ASN A 134 18.26 -5.91 8.85
CA ASN A 134 18.14 -6.77 10.02
C ASN A 134 17.00 -6.44 11.00
N THR A 135 15.79 -6.18 10.50
CA THR A 135 14.56 -6.25 11.31
C THR A 135 13.67 -7.41 10.86
N ILE A 136 12.89 -7.96 11.80
CA ILE A 136 11.88 -8.97 11.47
C ILE A 136 10.81 -8.41 10.50
N HIS A 137 10.50 -7.11 10.61
CA HIS A 137 9.56 -6.44 9.72
C HIS A 137 10.08 -6.34 8.28
N ARG A 138 11.37 -6.07 8.10
CA ARG A 138 12.00 -6.14 6.78
C ARG A 138 11.93 -7.55 6.20
N ALA A 139 12.16 -8.58 7.02
CA ALA A 139 12.03 -9.97 6.57
C ALA A 139 10.61 -10.24 6.05
N ILE A 140 9.58 -9.76 6.74
CA ILE A 140 8.19 -9.83 6.27
C ILE A 140 8.00 -9.03 4.96
N THR A 141 8.43 -7.77 4.88
CA THR A 141 8.24 -6.91 3.69
C THR A 141 8.76 -7.55 2.39
N TYR A 142 9.84 -8.34 2.48
CA TYR A 142 10.45 -9.01 1.33
C TYR A 142 10.20 -10.53 1.29
N ASN A 143 9.36 -11.05 2.19
CA ASN A 143 9.10 -12.48 2.35
C ASN A 143 10.39 -13.32 2.49
N ASP A 144 11.39 -12.80 3.20
CA ASP A 144 12.66 -13.46 3.49
C ASP A 144 12.49 -14.43 4.67
N ILE A 145 12.12 -15.67 4.35
CA ILE A 145 11.85 -16.71 5.33
C ILE A 145 13.09 -17.12 6.14
N GLU A 146 14.29 -17.05 5.57
CA GLU A 146 15.52 -17.46 6.26
C GLU A 146 15.84 -16.49 7.40
N THR A 147 15.84 -15.19 7.09
CA THR A 147 16.01 -14.14 8.10
C THR A 147 14.88 -14.19 9.12
N PHE A 148 13.64 -14.41 8.67
CA PHE A 148 12.49 -14.50 9.57
C PHE A 148 12.62 -15.66 10.57
N ILE A 149 12.98 -16.87 10.11
CA ILE A 149 13.25 -18.03 10.99
C ILE A 149 14.32 -17.66 12.02
N ALA A 150 15.43 -17.07 11.59
CA ALA A 150 16.52 -16.68 12.48
C ALA A 150 16.09 -15.68 13.58
N PHE A 151 15.06 -14.85 13.35
CA PHE A 151 14.45 -14.04 14.40
C PHE A 151 13.57 -14.85 15.35
N THR A 152 12.77 -15.77 14.80
CA THR A 152 11.84 -16.57 15.60
C THR A 152 12.50 -17.60 16.52
N GLU A 153 13.75 -17.98 16.24
CA GLU A 153 14.54 -18.90 17.09
C GLU A 153 15.34 -18.18 18.18
N ARG A 154 15.32 -16.84 18.25
CA ARG A 154 16.06 -16.11 19.28
C ARG A 154 15.41 -16.32 20.64
N GLU A 155 16.25 -16.46 21.66
CA GLU A 155 15.79 -16.45 23.05
C GLU A 155 15.02 -15.15 23.35
N GLY A 156 13.84 -15.28 23.95
CA GLY A 156 12.98 -14.14 24.25
C GLY A 156 12.13 -13.62 23.07
N PHE A 157 12.06 -14.33 21.94
CA PHE A 157 11.16 -13.98 20.84
C PHE A 157 9.68 -13.92 21.30
N ASP A 158 9.09 -12.72 21.23
CA ASP A 158 7.67 -12.53 21.50
C ASP A 158 6.84 -12.74 20.23
N LYS A 159 6.16 -13.89 20.15
CA LYS A 159 5.24 -14.21 19.05
C LYS A 159 3.97 -13.34 19.01
N LYS A 160 3.64 -12.63 20.10
CA LYS A 160 2.49 -11.73 20.19
C LYS A 160 2.87 -10.26 19.97
N GLN A 161 4.12 -9.99 19.62
CA GLN A 161 4.58 -8.64 19.37
C GLN A 161 3.71 -7.95 18.30
N LYS A 162 3.42 -6.67 18.53
CA LYS A 162 2.71 -5.81 17.60
C LYS A 162 3.58 -4.63 17.19
N LEU A 163 3.51 -4.26 15.92
CA LEU A 163 4.14 -3.06 15.38
C LEU A 163 3.13 -1.92 15.33
N LYS A 164 3.35 -0.88 16.13
CA LYS A 164 2.70 0.42 15.98
C LYS A 164 3.57 1.29 15.09
N SER A 165 3.05 1.69 13.94
CA SER A 165 3.76 2.52 12.97
C SER A 165 2.80 3.25 12.05
N ASP A 166 2.97 4.56 11.94
CA ASP A 166 2.18 5.41 11.05
C ASP A 166 2.41 5.10 9.56
N LEU A 167 3.38 4.24 9.24
CA LEU A 167 3.61 3.74 7.87
C LEU A 167 2.50 2.82 7.37
N TYR A 168 1.59 2.38 8.23
CA TYR A 168 0.45 1.54 7.88
C TYR A 168 -0.87 2.27 8.18
N PRO A 169 -1.94 1.99 7.41
CA PRO A 169 -3.27 2.52 7.70
C PRO A 169 -3.78 1.99 9.06
N HIS A 170 -4.70 2.72 9.70
CA HIS A 170 -5.43 2.27 10.91
C HIS A 170 -4.58 1.67 12.05
N HIS A 171 -3.35 2.14 12.24
CA HIS A 171 -2.32 1.55 13.09
C HIS A 171 -2.47 1.75 14.61
N TYR A 172 -3.60 2.26 15.12
CA TYR A 172 -3.77 2.64 16.53
C TYR A 172 -3.49 1.50 17.52
N GLU A 173 -3.91 0.29 17.17
CA GLU A 173 -3.68 -0.92 17.97
C GLU A 173 -2.37 -1.65 17.62
N GLY A 174 -1.75 -1.28 16.49
CA GLY A 174 -0.60 -1.95 15.90
C GLY A 174 -0.95 -3.30 15.27
N TYR A 175 -0.09 -3.74 14.35
CA TYR A 175 -0.26 -4.99 13.62
C TYR A 175 0.63 -6.10 14.17
N SER A 176 0.05 -7.29 14.36
CA SER A 176 0.77 -8.52 14.61
C SER A 176 1.67 -8.89 13.42
N LEU A 177 2.62 -9.79 13.64
CA LEU A 177 3.45 -10.32 12.56
C LEU A 177 2.62 -11.00 11.45
N LEU A 178 1.51 -11.67 11.80
CA LEU A 178 0.67 -12.35 10.82
C LEU A 178 -0.11 -11.34 9.95
N GLU A 179 -0.67 -10.30 10.55
CA GLU A 179 -1.33 -9.19 9.85
C GLU A 179 -0.36 -8.45 8.92
N LEU A 180 0.89 -8.23 9.36
CA LEU A 180 1.94 -7.69 8.49
C LEU A 180 2.25 -8.60 7.31
N CYS A 181 2.27 -9.93 7.51
CA CYS A 181 2.42 -10.86 6.38
C CYS A 181 1.26 -10.74 5.38
N CYS A 182 0.03 -10.54 5.86
CA CYS A 182 -1.13 -10.32 5.00
C CYS A 182 -1.01 -9.02 4.18
N TYR A 183 -0.63 -7.92 4.83
CA TYR A 183 -0.41 -6.62 4.16
C TYR A 183 0.68 -6.70 3.08
N HIS A 184 1.80 -7.38 3.37
CA HIS A 184 2.95 -7.47 2.45
C HIS A 184 2.87 -8.62 1.45
N GLY A 185 1.88 -9.52 1.57
CA GLY A 185 1.81 -10.73 0.77
C GLY A 185 2.92 -11.75 1.07
N ALA A 186 3.45 -11.75 2.29
CA ALA A 186 4.60 -12.56 2.72
C ALA A 186 4.21 -14.00 3.08
N VAL A 187 3.93 -14.80 2.06
CA VAL A 187 3.30 -16.12 2.20
C VAL A 187 4.12 -17.13 2.99
N ASP A 188 5.45 -17.10 2.88
CA ASP A 188 6.31 -18.07 3.57
C ASP A 188 6.40 -17.74 5.06
N CYS A 189 6.55 -16.45 5.38
CA CYS A 189 6.51 -15.96 6.76
C CYS A 189 5.13 -16.24 7.40
N PHE A 190 4.04 -16.00 6.65
CA PHE A 190 2.67 -16.33 7.06
C PHE A 190 2.50 -17.81 7.41
N LYS A 191 2.94 -18.71 6.52
CA LYS A 191 2.89 -20.16 6.74
C LYS A 191 3.65 -20.60 7.98
N LEU A 192 4.84 -20.03 8.23
CA LEU A 192 5.60 -20.34 9.44
C LEU A 192 4.82 -19.92 10.69
N LEU A 193 4.25 -18.71 10.70
CA LEU A 193 3.47 -18.20 11.84
C LEU A 193 2.23 -19.06 12.12
N ARG A 194 1.57 -19.57 11.08
CA ARG A 194 0.42 -20.47 11.21
C ARG A 194 0.83 -21.85 11.71
N THR A 195 1.87 -22.45 11.13
CA THR A 195 2.26 -23.84 11.44
C THR A 195 3.00 -23.96 12.76
N LYS A 196 3.99 -23.10 13.03
CA LYS A 196 4.84 -23.19 14.23
C LYS A 196 4.17 -22.60 15.48
N PHE A 197 3.45 -21.48 15.32
CA PHE A 197 2.94 -20.71 16.45
C PHE A 197 1.42 -20.76 16.60
N ASN A 198 0.70 -21.37 15.64
CA ASN A 198 -0.75 -21.36 15.56
C ASN A 198 -1.33 -19.93 15.68
N SER A 199 -0.66 -18.97 15.03
CA SER A 199 -1.02 -17.55 15.10
C SER A 199 -2.43 -17.35 14.57
N GLU A 200 -3.33 -16.75 15.35
CA GLU A 200 -4.75 -16.58 14.99
C GLU A 200 -4.92 -15.72 13.73
N ILE A 201 -5.80 -16.16 12.82
CA ILE A 201 -6.22 -15.37 11.66
C ILE A 201 -7.32 -14.43 12.12
N THR A 202 -6.98 -13.15 12.24
CA THR A 202 -7.90 -12.08 12.65
C THR A 202 -8.70 -11.56 11.44
N ARG A 203 -9.71 -10.72 11.70
CA ARG A 203 -10.44 -10.01 10.64
C ARG A 203 -9.49 -9.13 9.83
N GLU A 204 -8.57 -8.45 10.51
CA GLU A 204 -7.54 -7.60 9.93
C GLU A 204 -6.62 -8.38 8.98
N CYS A 205 -6.33 -9.66 9.25
CA CYS A 205 -5.62 -10.52 8.29
C CYS A 205 -6.35 -10.59 6.93
N LEU A 206 -7.68 -10.78 6.94
CA LEU A 206 -8.47 -10.83 5.71
C LEU A 206 -8.49 -9.46 5.04
N ASP A 207 -8.76 -8.39 5.79
CA ASP A 207 -8.82 -7.02 5.24
C ASP A 207 -7.50 -6.64 4.55
N LEU A 208 -6.36 -6.87 5.21
CA LEU A 208 -5.04 -6.53 4.69
C LEU A 208 -4.59 -7.43 3.54
N SER A 209 -5.12 -8.66 3.45
CA SER A 209 -4.77 -9.58 2.37
C SER A 209 -5.14 -9.06 0.98
N PHE A 210 -6.13 -8.16 0.89
CA PHE A 210 -6.49 -7.46 -0.35
C PHE A 210 -5.46 -6.42 -0.80
N LEU A 211 -4.68 -5.84 0.13
CA LEU A 211 -3.55 -4.96 -0.20
C LEU A 211 -2.35 -5.79 -0.64
N GLY A 212 -2.03 -6.87 0.09
CA GLY A 212 -0.92 -7.77 -0.25
C GLY A 212 -1.15 -8.56 -1.54
N GLY A 213 -2.41 -8.86 -1.86
CA GLY A 213 -2.83 -9.50 -3.11
C GLY A 213 -2.29 -10.91 -3.31
N ASN A 214 -1.86 -11.60 -2.24
CA ASN A 214 -1.39 -12.97 -2.30
C ASN A 214 -2.57 -13.94 -2.18
N GLN A 215 -2.88 -14.64 -3.28
CA GLN A 215 -4.03 -15.54 -3.37
C GLN A 215 -4.04 -16.64 -2.32
N GLU A 216 -2.87 -17.17 -1.93
CA GLU A 216 -2.79 -18.25 -0.94
C GLU A 216 -3.13 -17.74 0.47
N ILE A 217 -2.60 -16.57 0.85
CA ILE A 217 -2.95 -15.90 2.11
C ILE A 217 -4.44 -15.58 2.14
N MET A 218 -4.97 -14.96 1.08
CA MET A 218 -6.39 -14.62 0.98
C MET A 218 -7.27 -15.87 1.15
N SER A 219 -6.98 -16.93 0.39
CA SER A 219 -7.73 -18.19 0.44
C SER A 219 -7.70 -18.83 1.84
N GLU A 220 -6.58 -18.74 2.55
CA GLU A 220 -6.49 -19.21 3.92
C GLU A 220 -7.32 -18.34 4.87
N CYS A 221 -7.29 -17.02 4.73
CA CYS A 221 -8.05 -16.10 5.57
C CYS A 221 -9.57 -16.30 5.44
N PHE A 222 -10.07 -16.55 4.22
CA PHE A 222 -11.49 -16.83 3.95
C PHE A 222 -12.04 -18.09 4.62
N LYS A 223 -11.19 -19.02 5.06
CA LYS A 223 -11.65 -20.20 5.81
C LYS A 223 -12.11 -19.85 7.23
N TYR A 224 -11.65 -18.71 7.75
CA TYR A 224 -11.88 -18.31 9.15
C TYR A 224 -12.68 -17.02 9.28
N GLN A 225 -12.60 -16.14 8.28
CA GLN A 225 -13.18 -14.80 8.32
C GLN A 225 -14.14 -14.57 7.16
N LYS A 226 -15.09 -13.65 7.36
CA LYS A 226 -16.01 -13.18 6.31
C LYS A 226 -15.61 -11.77 5.86
N PRO A 227 -15.74 -11.46 4.56
CA PRO A 227 -15.44 -10.13 4.06
C PRO A 227 -16.41 -9.10 4.64
N ASP A 228 -15.93 -7.86 4.73
CA ASP A 228 -16.68 -6.74 5.25
C ASP A 228 -16.44 -5.47 4.41
N ARG A 229 -16.82 -4.30 4.94
CA ARG A 229 -16.58 -3.01 4.27
C ARG A 229 -15.10 -2.66 4.13
N TRP A 230 -14.23 -3.11 5.04
CA TRP A 230 -12.80 -2.80 5.00
C TRP A 230 -12.08 -3.65 3.94
N CYS A 231 -12.50 -4.90 3.74
CA CYS A 231 -12.12 -5.70 2.58
C CYS A 231 -12.45 -4.96 1.27
N MET A 232 -13.66 -4.39 1.14
CA MET A 232 -14.05 -3.63 -0.05
C MET A 232 -13.20 -2.37 -0.24
N GLU A 233 -12.96 -1.62 0.83
CA GLU A 233 -12.10 -0.43 0.78
C GLU A 233 -10.67 -0.78 0.33
N ASN A 234 -10.06 -1.81 0.92
CA ASN A 234 -8.73 -2.28 0.53
C ASN A 234 -8.68 -2.87 -0.89
N ALA A 235 -9.75 -3.51 -1.36
CA ALA A 235 -9.85 -3.97 -2.75
C ALA A 235 -9.90 -2.81 -3.76
N ILE A 236 -10.61 -1.73 -3.43
CA ILE A 236 -10.63 -0.50 -4.24
C ILE A 236 -9.25 0.16 -4.22
N ILE A 237 -8.63 0.28 -3.05
CA ILE A 237 -7.31 0.90 -2.88
C ILE A 237 -6.22 0.12 -3.61
N SER A 238 -6.25 -1.21 -3.61
CA SER A 238 -5.28 -2.03 -4.37
C SER A 238 -5.45 -1.92 -5.88
N HIS A 239 -6.48 -1.20 -6.34
CA HIS A 239 -6.78 -0.94 -7.74
C HIS A 239 -6.91 -2.25 -8.54
N ASN A 240 -7.45 -3.28 -7.90
CA ASN A 240 -7.65 -4.60 -8.48
C ASN A 240 -9.16 -4.83 -8.70
N ILE A 241 -9.60 -4.66 -9.94
CA ILE A 241 -11.01 -4.79 -10.30
C ILE A 241 -11.56 -6.20 -10.07
N ASP A 242 -10.70 -7.23 -10.15
CA ASP A 242 -11.12 -8.62 -9.91
C ASP A 242 -11.49 -8.81 -8.44
N PHE A 243 -10.76 -8.16 -7.52
CA PHE A 243 -11.08 -8.17 -6.10
C PHE A 243 -12.41 -7.48 -5.80
N VAL A 244 -12.65 -6.31 -6.39
CA VAL A 244 -13.92 -5.58 -6.23
C VAL A 244 -15.08 -6.42 -6.77
N THR A 245 -14.93 -6.97 -7.97
CA THR A 245 -15.96 -7.82 -8.60
C THR A 245 -16.22 -9.08 -7.78
N PHE A 246 -15.17 -9.72 -7.26
CA PHE A 246 -15.30 -10.87 -6.38
C PHE A 246 -16.12 -10.53 -5.13
N LEU A 247 -15.81 -9.41 -4.46
CA LEU A 247 -16.52 -8.99 -3.24
C LEU A 247 -17.97 -8.62 -3.52
N MET A 248 -18.27 -7.94 -4.64
CA MET A 248 -19.65 -7.62 -5.04
C MET A 248 -20.52 -8.86 -5.26
N ASN A 249 -19.93 -9.99 -5.64
CA ASN A 249 -20.64 -11.24 -5.86
C ASN A 249 -20.68 -12.15 -4.63
N THR A 250 -19.94 -11.81 -3.57
CA THR A 250 -19.77 -12.65 -2.37
C THR A 250 -20.43 -12.06 -1.12
N VAL A 251 -20.79 -10.77 -1.15
CA VAL A 251 -21.48 -10.01 -0.08
C VAL A 251 -22.91 -9.71 -0.50
#